data_AF-A0A9D8PED1-F1
#
_entry.id   AF-A0A9D8PED1-F1
#
_cell.length_a   1.000
_cell.length_b   1.000
_cell.length_c   1.000
_cell.angle_alpha   90.00
_cell.angle_beta   90.00
_cell.angle_gamma   90.00
#
_symmetry.space_group_name_H-M   'P 1'
#
loop_
_entity.id
_entity.type
_entity.pdbx_description
1 polymer ?
#
loop_
_entity_poly.entity_id
_entity_poly.type
_entity_poly.pdbx_seq_one_letter_code
_entity_poly.pdbx_strand_id
1 'polypeptide(L)'
;MDKKELRRNQVIGIAVGLIGGLMTGNFWPSIPAAIGWGGVILWGAAIGAALGSLAQFERAGQALTRRDHRGLNMVVGLSVPLILIALAALALNALR
;
A
#
# COMPACT_ATOMS: atom_id res chain seq x y z
N MET A 1 -8.25 13.84 -12.42
CA MET A 1 -7.48 12.66 -12.84
C MET A 1 -8.45 11.64 -13.38
N ASP A 2 -8.25 11.24 -14.62
CA ASP A 2 -9.10 10.28 -15.31
C ASP A 2 -8.95 8.87 -14.69
N LYS A 3 -10.04 8.10 -14.63
CA LYS A 3 -10.04 6.71 -14.13
C LYS A 3 -9.06 5.84 -14.90
N LYS A 4 -8.84 6.13 -16.18
CA LYS A 4 -7.88 5.41 -17.03
C LYS A 4 -6.43 5.65 -16.59
N GLU A 5 -6.09 6.88 -16.23
CA GLU A 5 -4.76 7.22 -15.73
C GLU A 5 -4.49 6.63 -14.35
N LEU A 6 -5.50 6.58 -13.49
CA LEU A 6 -5.40 5.88 -12.21
C LEU A 6 -5.07 4.40 -12.40
N ARG A 7 -5.85 3.70 -13.24
CA ARG A 7 -5.62 2.29 -13.52
C ARG A 7 -4.22 2.06 -14.10
N ARG A 8 -3.78 2.93 -15.00
CA ARG A 8 -2.43 2.89 -15.56
C ARG A 8 -1.36 3.05 -14.47
N ASN A 9 -1.49 4.04 -13.60
CA ASN A 9 -0.52 4.28 -12.52
C ASN A 9 -0.48 3.13 -11.50
N GLN A 10 -1.63 2.52 -11.20
CA GLN A 10 -1.70 1.34 -10.34
C GLN A 10 -1.02 0.12 -10.99
N VAL A 11 -1.28 -0.14 -12.27
CA VAL A 11 -0.65 -1.25 -13.00
C VAL A 11 0.87 -1.06 -13.09
N ILE A 12 1.33 0.15 -13.43
CA ILE A 12 2.76 0.48 -13.43
C ILE A 12 3.35 0.32 -12.03
N GLY A 13 2.66 0.83 -11.00
CA GLY A 13 3.07 0.70 -9.61
C GLY A 13 3.23 -0.76 -9.21
N ILE A 14 2.25 -1.63 -9.51
CA ILE A 14 2.32 -3.07 -9.25
C ILE A 14 3.51 -3.70 -9.98
N ALA A 15 3.70 -3.40 -11.26
CA ALA A 15 4.81 -3.95 -12.05
C ALA A 15 6.17 -3.56 -11.46
N VAL A 16 6.35 -2.28 -11.13
CA VAL A 16 7.58 -1.77 -10.50
C VAL A 16 7.78 -2.39 -9.12
N GLY A 17 6.73 -2.51 -8.32
CA GLY A 17 6.77 -3.12 -6.99
C GLY A 17 7.10 -4.62 -7.04
N LEU A 18 6.60 -5.35 -8.04
CA LEU A 18 6.97 -6.74 -8.28
C LEU A 18 8.44 -6.88 -8.66
N ILE A 19 8.92 -6.06 -9.61
CA ILE A 19 10.35 -6.07 -9.99
C ILE A 19 11.22 -5.75 -8.77
N GLY A 20 10.89 -4.70 -8.02
CA GLY A 20 11.59 -4.32 -6.81
C GLY A 20 11.57 -5.41 -5.75
N GLY A 21 10.43 -6.04 -5.52
CA GLY A 21 10.28 -7.16 -4.59
C GLY A 21 11.17 -8.35 -4.98
N LEU A 22 11.14 -8.75 -6.25
CA LEU A 22 11.97 -9.84 -6.78
C LEU A 22 13.46 -9.52 -6.69
N MET A 23 13.86 -8.31 -7.06
CA MET A 23 15.24 -7.84 -6.90
C MET A 23 15.66 -7.89 -5.42
N THR A 24 14.84 -7.35 -4.52
CA THR A 24 15.15 -7.33 -3.08
C THR A 24 15.27 -8.74 -2.52
N GLY A 25 14.37 -9.65 -2.90
CA GLY A 25 14.45 -11.05 -2.48
C GLY A 25 15.69 -11.77 -3.02
N ASN A 26 16.15 -11.41 -4.22
CA ASN A 26 17.36 -11.97 -4.81
C ASN A 26 18.65 -11.41 -4.18
N PHE A 27 18.70 -10.11 -3.89
CA PHE A 27 19.87 -9.46 -3.26
C PHE A 27 19.96 -9.73 -1.75
N TRP A 28 18.83 -9.90 -1.07
CA TRP A 28 18.76 -10.23 0.36
C TRP A 28 17.99 -11.53 0.59
N PRO A 29 18.68 -12.69 0.52
CA PRO A 29 18.07 -14.01 0.71
C PRO A 29 17.38 -14.20 2.06
N SER A 30 17.72 -13.39 3.07
CA SER A 30 17.04 -13.35 4.37
C SER A 30 15.55 -13.04 4.27
N ILE A 31 15.13 -12.27 3.26
CA ILE A 31 13.73 -11.89 3.08
C ILE A 31 12.88 -13.09 2.63
N PRO A 32 13.16 -13.76 1.49
CA PRO A 32 12.40 -14.94 1.11
C PRO A 32 12.56 -16.09 2.12
N ALA A 33 13.65 -16.14 2.89
CA ALA A 33 13.77 -17.10 4.00
C ALA A 33 12.74 -16.85 5.12
N ALA A 34 12.37 -15.60 5.39
CA ALA A 34 11.44 -15.24 6.46
C ALA A 34 9.96 -15.32 6.03
N ILE A 35 9.62 -14.90 4.81
CA ILE A 35 8.22 -14.76 4.35
C ILE A 35 7.88 -15.61 3.12
N GLY A 36 8.84 -16.34 2.57
CA GLY A 36 8.70 -17.10 1.32
C GLY A 36 8.62 -16.20 0.08
N TRP A 37 8.90 -16.78 -1.10
CA TRP A 37 8.79 -16.06 -2.38
C TRP A 37 7.36 -15.60 -2.70
N GLY A 38 6.35 -16.38 -2.30
CA GLY A 38 4.95 -15.94 -2.40
C GLY A 38 4.68 -14.66 -1.60
N GLY A 39 5.25 -14.56 -0.39
CA GLY A 39 5.19 -13.34 0.43
C GLY A 39 5.92 -12.17 -0.22
N VAL A 40 7.11 -12.39 -0.77
CA VAL A 40 7.89 -11.36 -1.49
C VAL A 40 7.09 -10.78 -2.67
N ILE A 41 6.46 -11.65 -3.47
CA ILE A 41 5.63 -11.25 -4.61
C ILE A 41 4.40 -10.45 -4.14
N LEU A 42 3.69 -10.97 -3.13
CA LEU A 42 2.51 -10.31 -2.58
C LEU A 42 2.83 -8.92 -2.04
N TRP A 43 3.86 -8.81 -1.19
CA TRP A 43 4.27 -7.54 -0.59
C TRP A 43 4.86 -6.58 -1.61
N GLY A 44 5.64 -7.07 -2.57
CA GLY A 44 6.15 -6.26 -3.68
C GLY A 44 5.01 -5.65 -4.50
N ALA A 45 4.04 -6.47 -4.91
CA ALA A 45 2.85 -6.00 -5.62
C ALA A 45 2.02 -5.02 -4.78
N ALA A 46 1.81 -5.30 -3.48
CA ALA A 46 1.02 -4.46 -2.59
C ALA A 46 1.66 -3.08 -2.38
N ILE A 47 2.97 -3.03 -2.11
CA ILE A 47 3.73 -1.78 -1.97
C ILE A 47 3.69 -1.01 -3.29
N GLY A 48 3.90 -1.69 -4.41
CA GLY A 48 3.82 -1.11 -5.74
C GLY A 48 2.44 -0.49 -6.04
N ALA A 49 1.36 -1.22 -5.75
CA ALA A 49 -0.01 -0.73 -5.90
C ALA A 49 -0.29 0.49 -5.01
N ALA A 50 0.20 0.47 -3.77
CA ALA A 50 0.06 1.58 -2.83
C ALA A 50 0.77 2.84 -3.33
N LEU A 51 2.01 2.71 -3.83
CA LEU A 51 2.76 3.82 -4.44
C LEU A 51 2.10 4.32 -5.73
N GLY A 52 1.53 3.42 -6.53
CA GLY A 52 0.74 3.77 -7.72
C GLY A 52 -0.58 4.50 -7.41
N SER A 53 -1.01 4.53 -6.14
CA SER A 53 -2.29 5.11 -5.68
C SER A 53 -2.13 6.23 -4.65
N LEU A 54 -0.94 6.85 -4.54
CA LEU A 54 -0.69 7.95 -3.59
C LEU A 54 -1.66 9.12 -3.72
N ALA A 55 -2.09 9.46 -4.94
CA ALA A 55 -3.08 10.51 -5.18
C ALA A 55 -4.47 10.18 -4.58
N GLN A 56 -4.82 8.90 -4.44
CA GLN A 56 -6.07 8.46 -3.82
C GLN A 56 -5.97 8.57 -2.30
N PHE A 57 -4.81 8.22 -1.73
CA PHE A 57 -4.57 8.43 -0.30
C PHE A 57 -4.62 9.91 0.05
N GLU A 58 -3.99 10.78 -0.75
CA GLU A 58 -4.10 12.22 -0.58
C GLU A 58 -5.56 12.71 -0.61
N ARG A 59 -6.37 12.28 -1.60
CA ARG A 59 -7.79 12.65 -1.65
C ARG A 59 -8.61 12.10 -0.49
N ALA A 60 -8.35 10.86 -0.08
CA ALA A 60 -9.01 10.23 1.06
C ALA A 60 -8.70 11.00 2.35
N GLY A 61 -7.45 11.41 2.55
CA GLY A 61 -7.10 12.25 3.69
C GLY A 61 -7.69 13.65 3.59
N GLN A 62 -7.71 14.27 2.41
CA GLN A 62 -8.37 15.57 2.21
C GLN A 62 -9.88 15.51 2.57
N ALA A 63 -10.55 14.41 2.22
CA ALA A 63 -11.96 14.21 2.58
C ALA A 63 -12.18 14.16 4.09
N LEU A 64 -11.21 13.63 4.85
CA LEU A 64 -11.27 13.53 6.31
C LEU A 64 -10.83 14.83 7.01
N THR A 65 -9.73 15.42 6.57
CA THR A 65 -9.11 16.59 7.20
C THR A 65 -9.78 17.89 6.81
N ARG A 66 -10.45 17.92 5.65
CA ARG A 66 -11.06 19.10 5.02
C ARG A 66 -10.10 20.28 4.86
N ARG A 67 -8.79 20.00 4.79
CA ARG A 67 -7.73 20.99 4.64
C ARG A 67 -6.97 20.78 3.34
N ASP A 68 -6.50 21.87 2.75
CA ASP A 68 -5.66 21.82 1.55
C ASP A 68 -4.17 21.74 1.92
N HIS A 69 -3.79 20.65 2.60
CA HIS A 69 -2.41 20.42 3.00
C HIS A 69 -1.97 19.01 2.60
N ARG A 70 -1.25 18.93 1.47
CA ARG A 70 -0.87 17.68 0.80
C ARG A 70 -0.21 16.64 1.72
N GLY A 71 0.80 17.05 2.49
CA GLY A 71 1.52 16.13 3.38
C GLY A 71 0.64 15.51 4.47
N LEU A 72 -0.17 16.34 5.13
CA LEU A 72 -1.10 15.93 6.17
C LEU A 72 -2.19 15.01 5.60
N ASN A 73 -2.72 15.35 4.42
CA ASN A 73 -3.72 14.54 3.73
C ASN A 73 -3.16 13.17 3.32
N MET A 74 -1.91 13.11 2.86
CA MET A 74 -1.27 11.86 2.50
C MET A 74 -1.05 10.95 3.72
N VAL A 75 -0.56 11.50 4.84
CA VAL A 75 -0.38 10.76 6.10
C VAL A 75 -1.72 10.23 6.61
N VAL A 76 -2.74 11.09 6.65
CA VAL A 76 -4.08 10.68 7.10
C VAL A 76 -4.66 9.61 6.16
N GLY A 77 -4.55 9.79 4.85
CA GLY A 77 -4.98 8.82 3.86
C GLY A 77 -4.33 7.45 4.01
N LEU A 78 -3.01 7.40 4.23
CA LEU A 78 -2.28 6.15 4.47
C LEU A 78 -2.64 5.50 5.81
N SER A 79 -3.01 6.29 6.81
CA SER A 79 -3.43 5.74 8.10
C SER A 79 -4.80 5.05 8.07
N VAL A 80 -5.68 5.39 7.12
CA VAL A 80 -7.01 4.77 6.98
C VAL A 80 -6.96 3.24 6.86
N PRO A 81 -6.26 2.63 5.87
CA PRO A 81 -6.19 1.17 5.78
C PRO A 81 -5.52 0.54 7.01
N LEU A 82 -4.52 1.20 7.61
CA LEU A 82 -3.85 0.68 8.81
C LEU A 82 -4.79 0.63 10.02
N ILE A 83 -5.59 1.68 10.23
CA ILE A 83 -6.61 1.73 11.28
C ILE A 83 -7.66 0.64 11.06
N LEU A 84 -8.12 0.45 9.82
CA LEU A 84 -9.09 -0.61 9.50
C LEU A 84 -8.54 -2.00 9.80
N ILE A 85 -7.27 -2.27 9.46
CA ILE A 85 -6.60 -3.53 9.79
C ILE A 85 -6.50 -3.71 11.31
N ALA A 86 -6.12 -2.67 12.06
CA ALA A 86 -6.02 -2.72 13.51
C ALA A 86 -7.39 -2.99 14.16
N LEU A 87 -8.46 -2.33 13.70
CA LEU A 87 -9.82 -2.55 14.18
C LEU A 87 -10.30 -3.98 13.86
N ALA A 88 -10.01 -4.49 12.66
CA ALA A 88 -10.35 -5.86 12.29
C ALA A 88 -9.61 -6.88 13.18
N ALA A 89 -8.32 -6.66 13.45
CA ALA A 89 -7.52 -7.51 14.33
C ALA A 89 -8.06 -7.50 15.77
N LEU A 90 -8.42 -6.33 16.30
CA LEU A 90 -9.03 -6.19 17.62
C LEU A 90 -10.40 -6.90 17.69
N ALA A 91 -11.24 -6.74 16.68
CA ALA A 91 -12.54 -7.41 16.63
C ALA A 91 -12.41 -8.93 16.59
N LEU A 92 -11.48 -9.46 15.77
CA LEU A 92 -11.19 -10.90 15.72
C LEU A 92 -10.67 -11.44 17.05
N ASN A 93 -9.89 -10.65 17.78
CA ASN A 93 -9.40 -11.03 19.11
C ASN A 93 -10.49 -10.95 20.18
N ALA A 94 -11.40 -9.99 20.10
CA ALA A 94 -12.53 -9.85 21.04
C ALA A 94 -13.62 -10.92 20.85
N LEU A 95 -13.65 -11.59 19.69
CA LEU A 95 -14.58 -12.67 19.35
C LEU A 95 -14.05 -14.07 19.72
N ARG A 96 -12.83 -14.16 20.25
CA ARG A 96 -12.23 -15.41 20.77
C ARG A 96 -12.36 -15.47 22.28
#